data_AF-K8XY08-F1
#
_entry.id   AF-K8XY08-F1
#
_cell.length_a   1.000
_cell.length_b   1.000
_cell.length_c   1.000
_cell.angle_alpha   90.00
_cell.angle_beta   90.00
_cell.angle_gamma   90.00
#
_symmetry.space_group_name_H-M   'P 1'
#
loop_
_entity.id
_entity.type
_entity.pdbx_description
1 polymer ?
#
loop_
_entity_poly.entity_id
_entity_poly.type
_entity_poly.pdbx_seq_one_letter_code
_entity_poly.pdbx_strand_id
1 'polypeptide(L)'
;MSFVLETSSSVESAALDLLEKRIFEFRKLPGGKLLEGKRIETKFFPYANLGSSIRISSGKLIFKIHSFYLKSEPGNLEAVVDLLLYKLLKQPIPDELESMVRNFYENHTIQKSHTNKNKKRIERSSIQNEKLRSILEYVNESYLRIDISDLEIFWGKSKSTTRLGHYDPTHKMIVINPILSLESVPNFVLEYIVFHELLHVYFPVSRKKGRNVIHGKEFKTFEKKFPDYKLANAWLKSEFHRTAILR
;
A
#
# COMPACT_ATOMS: atom_id res chain seq x y z
N MET A 1 40.24 1.80 10.83
CA MET A 1 39.36 2.99 10.71
C MET A 1 37.93 2.50 10.72
N SER A 2 37.36 2.47 11.92
CA SER A 2 36.09 1.85 12.27
C SER A 2 35.14 2.99 12.63
N PHE A 3 34.18 3.33 11.76
CA PHE A 3 33.30 4.49 11.99
C PHE A 3 31.88 4.32 11.40
N VAL A 4 31.35 3.09 11.37
CA VAL A 4 30.02 2.83 10.74
C VAL A 4 29.03 2.09 11.65
N LEU A 5 29.41 1.61 12.84
CA LEU A 5 28.50 0.84 13.71
C LEU A 5 27.83 1.64 14.84
N GLU A 6 28.39 2.77 15.30
CA GLU A 6 27.81 3.54 16.43
C GLU A 6 26.62 4.44 16.04
N THR A 7 26.52 4.87 14.78
CA THR A 7 25.51 5.87 14.37
C THR A 7 24.11 5.28 14.20
N SER A 8 23.99 3.99 13.91
CA SER A 8 22.67 3.33 13.81
C SER A 8 22.01 3.15 15.19
N SER A 9 22.82 2.85 16.20
CA SER A 9 22.36 2.63 17.59
C SER A 9 21.85 3.92 18.23
N SER A 10 22.56 5.05 18.07
CA SER A 10 22.14 6.31 18.72
C SER A 10 20.88 6.91 18.12
N VAL A 11 20.71 6.78 16.80
CA VAL A 11 19.52 7.29 16.09
C VAL A 11 18.29 6.44 16.41
N GLU A 12 18.44 5.11 16.50
CA GLU A 12 17.37 4.24 16.98
C GLU A 12 17.02 4.51 18.45
N SER A 13 18.01 4.80 19.30
CA SER A 13 17.77 5.21 20.69
C SER A 13 16.95 6.50 20.77
N ALA A 14 17.32 7.55 20.03
CA ALA A 14 16.57 8.80 20.00
C ALA A 14 15.13 8.61 19.50
N ALA A 15 14.93 7.70 18.54
CA ALA A 15 13.59 7.32 18.09
C ALA A 15 12.79 6.62 19.20
N LEU A 16 13.42 5.73 19.98
CA LEU A 16 12.76 5.07 21.12
C LEU A 16 12.35 6.08 22.19
N ASP A 17 13.24 7.02 22.54
CA ASP A 17 12.95 8.09 23.52
C ASP A 17 11.74 8.93 23.08
N LEU A 18 11.68 9.27 21.79
CA LEU A 18 10.53 9.97 21.21
C LEU A 18 9.24 9.13 21.35
N LEU A 19 9.28 7.85 20.99
CA LEU A 19 8.12 6.96 21.11
C LEU A 19 7.62 6.89 22.56
N GLU A 20 8.53 6.72 23.53
CA GLU A 20 8.20 6.67 24.95
C GLU A 20 7.54 7.96 25.42
N LYS A 21 8.12 9.11 25.07
CA LYS A 21 7.57 10.42 25.37
C LYS A 21 6.16 10.59 24.81
N ARG A 22 5.95 10.28 23.53
CA ARG A 22 4.61 10.40 22.89
C ARG A 22 3.60 9.45 23.52
N ILE A 23 3.98 8.20 23.79
CA ILE A 23 3.09 7.23 24.46
C ILE A 23 2.67 7.75 25.85
N PHE A 24 3.61 8.32 26.62
CA PHE A 24 3.31 8.90 27.91
C PHE A 24 2.27 10.03 27.82
N GLU A 25 2.39 10.93 26.85
CA GLU A 25 1.41 12.00 26.63
C GLU A 25 0.04 11.45 26.22
N PHE A 26 0.00 10.44 25.32
CA PHE A 26 -1.25 9.83 24.87
C PHE A 26 -1.97 8.99 25.93
N ARG A 27 -1.32 8.61 27.03
CA ARG A 27 -2.00 7.98 28.18
C ARG A 27 -3.05 8.89 28.80
N LYS A 28 -2.87 10.21 28.69
CA LYS A 28 -3.78 11.23 29.23
C LYS A 28 -5.06 11.38 28.40
N LEU A 29 -5.07 10.87 27.17
CA LEU A 29 -6.22 10.95 26.27
C LEU A 29 -7.26 9.85 26.53
N PRO A 30 -8.52 10.03 26.10
CA PRO A 30 -9.52 8.97 26.18
C PRO A 30 -9.06 7.69 25.48
N GLY A 31 -9.13 6.55 26.19
CA GLY A 31 -8.61 5.26 25.74
C GLY A 31 -7.11 5.03 26.03
N GLY A 32 -6.40 6.04 26.56
CA GLY A 32 -4.97 5.98 26.85
C GLY A 32 -4.54 4.90 27.84
N LYS A 33 -5.45 4.42 28.72
CA LYS A 33 -5.23 3.26 29.60
C LYS A 33 -4.80 2.00 28.84
N LEU A 34 -5.15 1.87 27.55
CA LEU A 34 -4.69 0.76 26.70
C LEU A 34 -3.17 0.72 26.52
N LEU A 35 -2.50 1.85 26.69
CA LEU A 35 -1.06 2.01 26.53
C LEU A 35 -0.28 1.75 27.82
N GLU A 36 -0.96 1.64 28.96
CA GLU A 36 -0.32 1.45 30.26
C GLU A 36 0.24 0.04 30.43
N GLY A 37 1.42 -0.04 31.07
CA GLY A 37 2.11 -1.29 31.36
C GLY A 37 2.55 -2.09 30.13
N LYS A 38 2.53 -1.50 28.93
CA LYS A 38 2.94 -2.17 27.69
C LYS A 38 4.42 -1.94 27.42
N ARG A 39 5.14 -3.02 27.11
CA ARG A 39 6.51 -2.94 26.58
C ARG A 39 6.48 -2.45 25.14
N ILE A 40 7.38 -1.54 24.77
CA ILE A 40 7.47 -1.01 23.42
C ILE A 40 8.43 -1.90 22.62
N GLU A 41 7.99 -2.36 21.45
CA GLU A 41 8.83 -3.09 20.50
C GLU A 41 8.79 -2.35 19.16
N THR A 42 9.95 -1.91 18.68
CA THR A 42 10.06 -1.07 17.49
C THR A 42 10.88 -1.79 16.44
N LYS A 43 10.42 -1.77 15.18
CA LYS A 43 11.16 -2.32 14.04
C LYS A 43 11.14 -1.34 12.89
N PHE A 44 12.31 -1.04 12.34
CA PHE A 44 12.47 -0.15 11.20
C PHE A 44 12.70 -0.95 9.92
N PHE A 45 11.86 -0.73 8.90
CA PHE A 45 11.95 -1.43 7.62
C PHE A 45 11.95 -0.46 6.43
N PRO A 46 12.72 -0.74 5.37
CA PRO A 46 12.68 0.04 4.13
C PRO A 46 11.49 -0.38 3.27
N TYR A 47 10.25 -0.13 3.71
CA TYR A 47 9.08 -0.45 2.89
C TYR A 47 9.09 0.31 1.55
N ALA A 48 8.40 -0.23 0.55
CA ALA A 48 8.34 0.39 -0.77
C ALA A 48 7.72 1.81 -0.71
N ASN A 49 6.81 2.03 0.24
CA ASN A 49 6.21 3.32 0.59
C ASN A 49 6.64 3.75 2.00
N LEU A 50 6.28 4.96 2.43
CA LEU A 50 6.48 5.42 3.81
C LEU A 50 5.55 4.74 4.84
N GLY A 51 5.09 3.52 4.55
CA GLY A 51 4.13 2.78 5.37
C GLY A 51 4.64 2.55 6.78
N SER A 52 3.80 2.84 7.76
CA SER A 52 4.06 2.57 9.18
C SER A 52 2.80 2.05 9.86
N SER A 53 2.96 1.26 10.91
CA SER A 53 1.84 0.64 11.64
C SER A 53 2.14 0.47 13.12
N ILE A 54 1.08 0.49 13.92
CA ILE A 54 1.09 0.16 15.33
C ILE A 54 0.13 -1.01 15.57
N ARG A 55 0.52 -1.93 16.45
CA ARG A 55 -0.35 -3.01 16.92
C ARG A 55 -0.20 -3.16 18.42
N ILE A 56 -1.31 -3.48 19.07
CA ILE A 56 -1.31 -3.93 20.47
C ILE A 56 -1.42 -5.45 20.49
N SER A 57 -0.55 -6.10 21.25
CA SER A 57 -0.56 -7.55 21.51
C SER A 57 -0.29 -7.77 23.00
N SER A 58 -0.61 -8.95 23.56
CA SER A 58 -0.54 -9.26 25.00
C SER A 58 0.69 -8.66 25.72
N GLY A 59 0.50 -7.50 26.36
CA GLY A 59 1.53 -6.77 27.11
C GLY A 59 2.52 -5.92 26.30
N LYS A 60 2.32 -5.75 24.98
CA LYS A 60 3.23 -5.04 24.07
C LYS A 60 2.53 -4.05 23.14
N LEU A 61 3.23 -2.94 22.84
CA LEU A 61 2.95 -2.04 21.74
C LEU A 61 4.03 -2.22 20.67
N ILE A 62 3.64 -2.76 19.52
CA ILE A 62 4.56 -3.10 18.43
C ILE A 62 4.43 -2.02 17.34
N PHE A 63 5.50 -1.26 17.15
CA PHE A 63 5.66 -0.28 16.09
C PHE A 63 6.47 -0.88 14.95
N LYS A 64 5.93 -0.79 13.73
CA LYS A 64 6.69 -1.05 12.50
C LYS A 64 6.72 0.25 11.72
N ILE A 65 7.89 0.88 11.67
CA ILE A 65 8.07 2.24 11.15
C ILE A 65 9.00 2.18 9.93
N HIS A 66 8.76 3.04 8.94
CA HIS A 66 9.65 3.11 7.78
C HIS A 66 11.03 3.67 8.18
N SER A 67 12.12 3.03 7.75
CA SER A 67 13.48 3.44 8.16
C SER A 67 13.91 4.83 7.68
N PHE A 68 13.25 5.40 6.66
CA PHE A 68 13.44 6.80 6.23
C PHE A 68 13.28 7.80 7.39
N TYR A 69 12.37 7.54 8.33
CA TYR A 69 12.11 8.49 9.41
C TYR A 69 13.29 8.67 10.37
N LEU A 70 14.16 7.66 10.47
CA LEU A 70 15.39 7.75 11.27
C LEU A 70 16.37 8.80 10.72
N LYS A 71 16.27 9.12 9.42
CA LYS A 71 17.18 10.04 8.73
C LYS A 71 16.49 11.33 8.28
N SER A 72 15.21 11.49 8.59
CA SER A 72 14.42 12.66 8.23
C SER A 72 14.33 13.64 9.40
N GLU A 73 13.78 14.83 9.15
CA GLU A 73 13.45 15.79 10.21
C GLU A 73 12.70 15.11 11.38
N PRO A 74 13.09 15.33 12.65
CA PRO A 74 12.49 14.67 13.81
C PRO A 74 10.96 14.82 13.89
N GLY A 75 10.44 15.97 13.45
CA GLY A 75 9.00 16.25 13.39
C GLY A 75 8.21 15.27 12.52
N ASN A 76 8.83 14.67 11.50
CA ASN A 76 8.16 13.67 10.65
C ASN A 76 7.91 12.36 11.41
N LEU A 77 8.89 11.89 12.20
CA LEU A 77 8.72 10.70 13.02
C LEU A 77 7.65 10.93 14.09
N GLU A 78 7.71 12.08 14.77
CA GLU A 78 6.73 12.48 15.79
C GLU A 78 5.31 12.50 15.21
N ALA A 79 5.11 13.16 14.06
CA ALA A 79 3.82 13.25 13.40
C ALA A 79 3.26 11.86 13.00
N VAL A 80 4.12 10.93 12.53
CA VAL A 80 3.68 9.56 12.22
C VAL A 80 3.30 8.79 13.47
N VAL A 81 4.10 8.90 14.55
CA VAL A 81 3.81 8.22 15.83
C VAL A 81 2.47 8.71 16.39
N ASP A 82 2.25 10.02 16.40
CA ASP A 82 0.98 10.61 16.84
C ASP A 82 -0.19 10.13 16.00
N LEU A 83 -0.05 10.14 14.68
CA LEU A 83 -1.09 9.65 13.77
C LEU A 83 -1.45 8.19 14.08
N LEU A 84 -0.45 7.35 14.34
CA LEU A 84 -0.65 5.94 14.69
C LEU A 84 -1.35 5.79 16.05
N LEU A 85 -0.99 6.59 17.05
CA LEU A 85 -1.61 6.57 18.38
C LEU A 85 -3.07 7.04 18.34
N TYR A 86 -3.38 8.16 17.65
CA TYR A 86 -4.77 8.60 17.45
C TYR A 86 -5.61 7.49 16.79
N LYS A 87 -5.05 6.82 15.76
CA LYS A 87 -5.71 5.69 15.09
C LYS A 87 -5.93 4.50 16.01
N LEU A 88 -4.94 4.14 16.83
CA LEU A 88 -5.03 3.04 17.78
C LEU A 88 -6.11 3.30 18.84
N LEU A 89 -6.15 4.52 19.38
CA LEU A 89 -7.10 4.94 20.41
C LEU A 89 -8.48 5.30 19.86
N LYS A 90 -8.68 5.22 18.54
CA LYS A 90 -9.91 5.58 17.83
C LYS A 90 -10.36 7.03 18.11
N GLN A 91 -9.42 7.91 18.39
CA GLN A 91 -9.65 9.33 18.63
C GLN A 91 -9.72 10.10 17.29
N PRO A 92 -10.40 11.26 17.24
CA PRO A 92 -10.35 12.13 16.07
C PRO A 92 -8.91 12.62 15.85
N ILE A 93 -8.48 12.63 14.59
CA ILE A 93 -7.12 13.06 14.21
C ILE A 93 -7.17 14.57 13.96
N PRO A 94 -6.30 15.39 14.58
CA PRO A 94 -6.23 16.82 14.28
C PRO A 94 -5.89 17.10 12.81
N ASP A 95 -6.57 18.08 12.21
CA ASP A 95 -6.41 18.40 10.77
C ASP A 95 -4.99 18.87 10.42
N GLU A 96 -4.34 19.60 11.34
CA GLU A 96 -2.95 20.06 11.19
C GLU A 96 -1.98 18.87 11.12
N LEU A 97 -2.17 17.87 12.00
CA LEU A 97 -1.37 16.64 12.00
C LEU A 97 -1.59 15.84 10.72
N GLU A 98 -2.85 15.70 10.28
CA GLU A 98 -3.16 15.00 9.04
C GLU A 98 -2.53 15.70 7.82
N SER A 99 -2.55 17.03 7.80
CA SER A 99 -1.96 17.84 6.73
C SER A 99 -0.44 17.77 6.73
N MET A 100 0.20 17.82 7.89
CA MET A 100 1.65 17.63 8.03
C MET A 100 2.08 16.27 7.48
N VAL A 101 1.40 15.18 7.88
CA VAL A 101 1.71 13.83 7.38
C VAL A 101 1.50 13.69 5.88
N ARG A 102 0.44 14.32 5.34
CA ARG A 102 0.19 14.33 3.91
C ARG A 102 1.32 15.01 3.14
N ASN A 103 1.74 16.20 3.56
CA ASN A 103 2.75 17.00 2.84
C ASN A 103 4.07 16.24 2.66
N PHE A 104 4.63 15.62 3.71
CA PHE A 104 5.89 14.91 3.53
C PHE A 104 5.73 13.54 2.83
N TYR A 105 4.55 12.92 2.86
CA TYR A 105 4.27 11.74 2.02
C TYR A 105 4.28 12.10 0.54
N GLU A 106 3.66 13.22 0.17
CA GLU A 106 3.64 13.75 -1.19
C GLU A 106 5.06 14.10 -1.66
N ASN A 107 5.80 14.86 -0.85
CA ASN A 107 7.18 15.23 -1.16
C ASN A 107 8.10 14.00 -1.37
N HIS A 108 8.00 12.99 -0.51
CA HIS A 108 8.78 11.76 -0.68
C HIS A 108 8.38 10.96 -1.94
N THR A 109 7.09 10.95 -2.26
CA THR A 109 6.57 10.25 -3.45
C THR A 109 7.07 10.92 -4.74
N ILE A 110 7.06 12.25 -4.80
CA ILE A 110 7.60 13.03 -5.92
C ILE A 110 9.09 12.70 -6.10
N GLN A 111 9.89 12.76 -5.03
CA GLN A 111 11.33 12.44 -5.09
C GLN A 111 11.60 10.99 -5.56
N LYS A 112 10.80 10.01 -5.12
CA LYS A 112 10.92 8.61 -5.58
C LYS A 112 10.51 8.42 -7.04
N SER A 113 9.53 9.16 -7.53
CA SER A 113 9.10 9.12 -8.94
C SER A 113 10.25 9.51 -9.87
N HIS A 114 10.95 10.60 -9.55
CA HIS A 114 12.08 11.09 -10.35
C HIS A 114 13.23 10.08 -10.45
N THR A 115 13.46 9.28 -9.41
CA THR A 115 14.59 8.33 -9.35
C THR A 115 14.27 6.93 -9.91
N ASN A 116 13.00 6.51 -9.95
CA ASN A 116 12.60 5.14 -10.32
C ASN A 116 12.01 4.97 -11.73
N LYS A 117 11.81 6.05 -12.50
CA LYS A 117 11.23 6.01 -13.87
C LYS A 117 11.88 4.96 -14.79
N ASN A 118 13.18 4.69 -14.63
CA ASN A 118 13.93 3.82 -15.55
C ASN A 118 13.94 2.33 -15.18
N LYS A 119 13.59 1.93 -13.95
CA LYS A 119 13.77 0.53 -13.48
C LYS A 119 12.55 -0.38 -13.60
N LYS A 120 11.33 0.18 -13.72
CA LYS A 120 10.08 -0.60 -13.71
C LYS A 120 9.61 -1.12 -15.08
N ARG A 121 10.19 -0.66 -16.19
CA ARG A 121 9.56 -0.72 -17.53
C ARG A 121 9.77 -2.02 -18.33
N ILE A 122 10.55 -3.00 -17.88
CA ILE A 122 10.98 -4.10 -18.76
C ILE A 122 10.98 -5.41 -17.99
N GLU A 123 10.35 -6.46 -18.55
CA GLU A 123 10.78 -7.86 -18.34
C GLU A 123 10.10 -8.96 -19.19
N ARG A 124 8.98 -8.73 -19.90
CA ARG A 124 8.37 -9.77 -20.78
C ARG A 124 8.21 -9.33 -22.25
N SER A 125 8.12 -10.30 -23.17
CA SER A 125 8.08 -10.06 -24.63
C SER A 125 6.94 -9.13 -25.04
N SER A 126 7.16 -8.33 -26.08
CA SER A 126 6.19 -7.36 -26.64
C SER A 126 4.79 -7.97 -26.77
N ILE A 127 4.71 -9.21 -27.29
CA ILE A 127 3.47 -9.97 -27.54
C ILE A 127 2.64 -10.21 -26.27
N GLN A 128 3.26 -10.52 -25.13
CA GLN A 128 2.51 -10.78 -23.90
C GLN A 128 1.95 -9.50 -23.27
N ASN A 129 2.65 -8.38 -23.47
CA ASN A 129 2.14 -7.07 -23.05
C ASN A 129 1.04 -6.58 -24.00
N GLU A 130 1.12 -6.91 -25.29
CA GLU A 130 0.04 -6.66 -26.26
C GLU A 130 -1.26 -7.36 -25.84
N LYS A 131 -1.21 -8.63 -25.40
CA LYS A 131 -2.41 -9.31 -24.86
C LYS A 131 -3.02 -8.57 -23.67
N LEU A 132 -2.22 -8.12 -22.72
CA LEU A 132 -2.71 -7.33 -21.58
C LEU A 132 -3.31 -6.00 -22.04
N ARG A 133 -2.69 -5.34 -23.01
CA ARG A 133 -3.18 -4.09 -23.60
C ARG A 133 -4.53 -4.29 -24.27
N SER A 134 -4.71 -5.35 -25.06
CA SER A 134 -6.01 -5.66 -25.67
C SER A 134 -7.10 -5.93 -24.64
N ILE A 135 -6.78 -6.64 -23.55
CA ILE A 135 -7.72 -6.86 -22.45
C ILE A 135 -8.10 -5.53 -21.80
N LEU A 136 -7.12 -4.66 -21.51
CA LEU A 136 -7.35 -3.34 -20.91
C LEU A 136 -8.28 -2.48 -21.78
N GLU A 137 -8.02 -2.42 -23.08
CA GLU A 137 -8.83 -1.68 -24.05
C GLU A 137 -10.25 -2.23 -24.12
N TYR A 138 -10.41 -3.56 -24.20
CA TYR A 138 -11.71 -4.23 -24.22
C TYR A 138 -12.56 -3.90 -22.98
N VAL A 139 -11.98 -4.02 -21.77
CA VAL A 139 -12.73 -3.73 -20.54
C VAL A 139 -12.99 -2.23 -20.37
N ASN A 140 -12.08 -1.36 -20.84
CA ASN A 140 -12.32 0.07 -20.81
C ASN A 140 -13.52 0.45 -21.68
N GLU A 141 -13.55 0.03 -22.95
CA GLU A 141 -14.64 0.32 -23.89
C GLU A 141 -15.99 -0.22 -23.42
N SER A 142 -15.97 -1.40 -22.80
CA SER A 142 -17.18 -2.07 -22.32
C SER A 142 -17.81 -1.40 -21.09
N TYR A 143 -17.01 -0.83 -20.18
CA TYR A 143 -17.51 -0.45 -18.85
C TYR A 143 -17.26 1.01 -18.42
N LEU A 144 -16.14 1.63 -18.81
CA LEU A 144 -15.68 2.90 -18.23
C LEU A 144 -15.51 4.03 -19.25
N ARG A 145 -15.06 3.69 -20.47
CA ARG A 145 -14.86 4.63 -21.59
C ARG A 145 -14.08 5.88 -21.20
N ILE A 146 -12.99 5.68 -20.45
CA ILE A 146 -12.08 6.76 -20.06
C ILE A 146 -10.86 6.80 -20.97
N ASP A 147 -10.17 7.94 -21.00
CA ASP A 147 -8.88 8.06 -21.67
C ASP A 147 -7.83 7.21 -20.94
N ILE A 148 -7.25 6.25 -21.67
CA ILE A 148 -6.17 5.36 -21.22
C ILE A 148 -4.91 5.50 -22.08
N SER A 149 -4.81 6.58 -22.87
CA SER A 149 -3.68 6.80 -23.78
C SER A 149 -2.33 6.86 -23.06
N ASP A 150 -2.31 7.43 -21.84
CA ASP A 150 -1.13 7.56 -20.99
C ASP A 150 -1.02 6.46 -19.91
N LEU A 151 -1.90 5.46 -19.94
CA LEU A 151 -1.92 4.34 -19.00
C LEU A 151 -1.14 3.14 -19.56
N GLU A 152 -0.04 2.80 -18.93
CA GLU A 152 0.74 1.60 -19.26
C GLU A 152 0.17 0.35 -18.56
N ILE A 153 0.26 -0.82 -19.18
CA ILE A 153 -0.04 -2.11 -18.54
C ILE A 153 1.01 -3.15 -18.90
N PHE A 154 1.49 -3.89 -17.90
CA PHE A 154 2.52 -4.90 -18.12
C PHE A 154 2.53 -5.98 -17.02
N TRP A 155 3.25 -7.07 -17.32
CA TRP A 155 3.55 -8.10 -16.33
C TRP A 155 4.63 -7.63 -15.36
N GLY A 156 4.41 -7.88 -14.07
CA GLY A 156 5.41 -7.63 -13.03
C GLY A 156 6.66 -8.49 -13.16
N LYS A 157 7.70 -8.14 -12.39
CA LYS A 157 9.01 -8.79 -12.45
C LYS A 157 9.03 -10.19 -11.84
N SER A 158 8.42 -10.32 -10.67
CA SER A 158 8.37 -11.55 -9.89
C SER A 158 6.93 -11.93 -9.55
N LYS A 159 6.72 -13.23 -9.37
CA LYS A 159 5.46 -13.75 -8.83
C LYS A 159 5.30 -13.27 -7.38
N SER A 160 4.07 -12.92 -7.01
CA SER A 160 3.68 -12.60 -5.63
C SER A 160 2.49 -13.46 -5.21
N THR A 161 2.49 -13.95 -3.98
CA THR A 161 1.35 -14.71 -3.44
C THR A 161 0.34 -13.82 -2.72
N THR A 162 0.66 -12.54 -2.52
CA THR A 162 -0.14 -11.61 -1.72
C THR A 162 -0.88 -10.58 -2.54
N ARG A 163 -0.49 -10.35 -3.81
CA ARG A 163 -1.09 -9.33 -4.67
C ARG A 163 -1.10 -9.76 -6.13
N LEU A 164 -2.28 -9.80 -6.75
CA LEU A 164 -2.49 -10.29 -8.12
C LEU A 164 -2.42 -9.19 -9.19
N GLY A 165 -2.68 -7.95 -8.81
CA GLY A 165 -2.54 -6.76 -9.65
C GLY A 165 -2.34 -5.53 -8.77
N HIS A 166 -1.85 -4.44 -9.35
CA HIS A 166 -1.99 -3.11 -8.76
C HIS A 166 -1.89 -2.02 -9.82
N TYR A 167 -2.67 -0.96 -9.64
CA TYR A 167 -2.41 0.35 -10.23
C TYR A 167 -1.38 1.15 -9.41
N ASP A 168 -0.40 1.74 -10.09
CA ASP A 168 0.56 2.70 -9.55
C ASP A 168 0.25 4.11 -10.10
N PRO A 169 -0.37 5.00 -9.30
CA PRO A 169 -0.73 6.35 -9.73
C PRO A 169 0.48 7.23 -9.99
N THR A 170 1.64 6.96 -9.37
CA THR A 170 2.85 7.76 -9.53
C THR A 170 3.42 7.64 -10.95
N HIS A 171 3.24 6.50 -11.59
CA HIS A 171 3.77 6.23 -12.93
C HIS A 171 2.67 5.95 -13.96
N LYS A 172 1.39 6.09 -13.60
CA LYS A 172 0.23 5.78 -14.45
C LYS A 172 0.37 4.41 -15.12
N MET A 173 0.56 3.37 -14.31
CA MET A 173 0.73 2.00 -14.80
C MET A 173 -0.06 0.98 -14.01
N ILE A 174 -0.61 -0.02 -14.70
CA ILE A 174 -1.16 -1.23 -14.12
C ILE A 174 -0.13 -2.34 -14.25
N VAL A 175 0.18 -3.00 -13.13
CA VAL A 175 1.12 -4.11 -13.10
C VAL A 175 0.41 -5.38 -12.69
N ILE A 176 0.35 -6.33 -13.61
CA ILE A 176 -0.30 -7.62 -13.43
C ILE A 176 0.72 -8.64 -12.96
N ASN A 177 0.36 -9.42 -11.93
CA ASN A 177 1.26 -10.42 -11.39
C ASN A 177 1.50 -11.55 -12.40
N PRO A 178 2.78 -11.90 -12.70
CA PRO A 178 3.18 -13.04 -13.52
C PRO A 178 2.48 -14.37 -13.27
N ILE A 179 1.96 -14.58 -12.07
CA ILE A 179 1.23 -15.79 -11.69
C ILE A 179 -0.07 -15.97 -12.50
N LEU A 180 -0.66 -14.87 -12.99
CA LEU A 180 -1.86 -14.89 -13.81
C LEU A 180 -1.60 -15.25 -15.28
N SER A 181 -0.33 -15.46 -15.67
CA SER A 181 0.02 -15.93 -17.02
C SER A 181 0.09 -17.46 -17.13
N LEU A 182 -0.22 -18.19 -16.06
CA LEU A 182 -0.24 -19.66 -16.08
C LEU A 182 -1.47 -20.14 -16.87
N GLU A 183 -1.33 -21.19 -17.68
CA GLU A 183 -2.42 -21.76 -18.48
C GLU A 183 -3.61 -22.25 -17.63
N SER A 184 -3.34 -22.62 -16.38
CA SER A 184 -4.35 -23.02 -15.40
C SER A 184 -5.21 -21.87 -14.88
N VAL A 185 -4.88 -20.62 -15.22
CA VAL A 185 -5.67 -19.43 -14.87
C VAL A 185 -6.66 -19.15 -16.00
N PRO A 186 -7.97 -19.24 -15.75
CA PRO A 186 -8.97 -18.93 -16.77
C PRO A 186 -8.89 -17.48 -17.24
N ASN A 187 -9.16 -17.24 -18.53
CA ASN A 187 -9.11 -15.89 -19.12
C ASN A 187 -10.02 -14.89 -18.37
N PHE A 188 -11.24 -15.30 -17.98
CA PHE A 188 -12.16 -14.43 -17.23
C PHE A 188 -11.58 -13.95 -15.88
N VAL A 189 -10.65 -14.70 -15.27
CA VAL A 189 -9.96 -14.28 -14.04
C VAL A 189 -8.95 -13.19 -14.35
N LEU A 190 -8.16 -13.35 -15.42
CA LEU A 190 -7.20 -12.32 -15.84
C LEU A 190 -7.92 -11.03 -16.23
N GLU A 191 -8.98 -11.13 -17.03
CA GLU A 191 -9.83 -10.00 -17.43
C GLU A 191 -10.44 -9.29 -16.21
N TYR A 192 -10.96 -10.06 -15.24
CA TYR A 192 -11.48 -9.52 -14.00
C TYR A 192 -10.42 -8.74 -13.21
N ILE A 193 -9.20 -9.26 -13.09
CA ILE A 193 -8.11 -8.56 -12.39
C ILE A 193 -7.73 -7.28 -13.14
N VAL A 194 -7.60 -7.30 -14.47
CA VAL A 194 -7.33 -6.08 -15.25
C VAL A 194 -8.43 -5.05 -15.04
N PHE A 195 -9.70 -5.47 -15.07
CA PHE A 195 -10.83 -4.59 -14.79
C PHE A 195 -10.79 -4.01 -13.37
N HIS A 196 -10.47 -4.82 -12.36
CA HIS A 196 -10.30 -4.34 -10.98
C HIS A 196 -9.20 -3.28 -10.87
N GLU A 197 -8.07 -3.47 -11.55
CA GLU A 197 -7.00 -2.47 -11.55
C GLU A 197 -7.36 -1.20 -12.32
N LEU A 198 -8.10 -1.32 -13.42
CA LEU A 198 -8.62 -0.17 -14.14
C LEU A 198 -9.64 0.62 -13.29
N LEU A 199 -10.45 -0.06 -12.45
CA LEU A 199 -11.33 0.63 -11.51
C LEU A 199 -10.57 1.48 -10.50
N HIS A 200 -9.32 1.15 -10.14
CA HIS A 200 -8.49 2.02 -9.29
C HIS A 200 -8.02 3.28 -10.01
N VAL A 201 -7.92 3.24 -11.34
CA VAL A 201 -7.66 4.44 -12.16
C VAL A 201 -8.90 5.34 -12.14
N TYR A 202 -10.08 4.75 -12.33
CA TYR A 202 -11.34 5.49 -12.40
C TYR A 202 -11.81 6.03 -11.04
N PHE A 203 -11.61 5.27 -9.97
CA PHE A 203 -11.94 5.63 -8.59
C PHE A 203 -10.67 5.83 -7.77
N PRO A 204 -10.04 7.02 -7.83
CA PRO A 204 -8.84 7.28 -7.07
C PRO A 204 -9.12 7.19 -5.56
N VAL A 205 -8.08 6.86 -4.79
CA VAL A 205 -8.16 6.68 -3.34
C VAL A 205 -8.68 7.97 -2.70
N SER A 206 -9.84 7.88 -2.04
CA SER A 206 -10.39 8.99 -1.24
C SER A 206 -10.04 8.81 0.24
N ARG A 207 -10.11 9.90 1.03
CA ARG A 207 -9.96 9.83 2.49
C ARG A 207 -11.26 10.18 3.20
N LYS A 208 -11.59 9.42 4.25
CA LYS A 208 -12.73 9.69 5.13
C LYS A 208 -12.34 9.41 6.57
N LYS A 209 -12.41 10.42 7.45
CA LYS A 209 -12.05 10.34 8.88
C LYS A 209 -10.64 9.77 9.11
N GLY A 210 -9.64 10.32 8.42
CA GLY A 210 -8.24 9.91 8.55
C GLY A 210 -7.89 8.50 8.02
N ARG A 211 -8.81 7.86 7.29
CA ARG A 211 -8.62 6.54 6.66
C ARG A 211 -8.77 6.62 5.16
N ASN A 212 -7.91 5.91 4.43
CA ASN A 212 -8.06 5.71 3.00
C ASN A 212 -9.27 4.81 2.72
N VAL A 213 -10.11 5.24 1.78
CA VAL A 213 -11.23 4.49 1.22
C VAL A 213 -10.85 4.15 -0.22
N ILE A 214 -10.34 2.94 -0.39
CA ILE A 214 -9.89 2.42 -1.70
C ILE A 214 -11.10 1.83 -2.44
N HIS A 215 -11.79 0.87 -1.82
CA HIS A 215 -12.97 0.22 -2.41
C HIS A 215 -14.27 0.80 -1.84
N GLY A 216 -14.60 2.02 -2.28
CA GLY A 216 -15.84 2.71 -1.91
C GLY A 216 -17.12 2.01 -2.39
N LYS A 217 -18.29 2.58 -2.05
CA LYS A 217 -19.60 2.03 -2.49
C LYS A 217 -19.69 1.98 -4.01
N GLU A 218 -19.31 3.08 -4.68
CA GLU A 218 -19.37 3.20 -6.14
C GLU A 218 -18.41 2.22 -6.83
N PHE A 219 -17.16 2.11 -6.34
CA PHE A 219 -16.20 1.10 -6.78
C PHE A 219 -16.84 -0.29 -6.78
N LYS A 220 -17.40 -0.71 -5.64
CA LYS A 220 -18.01 -2.05 -5.49
C LYS A 220 -19.23 -2.25 -6.39
N THR A 221 -19.98 -1.19 -6.68
CA THR A 221 -21.11 -1.24 -7.60
C THR A 221 -20.62 -1.47 -9.03
N PHE A 222 -19.58 -0.76 -9.46
CA PHE A 222 -18.99 -0.95 -10.79
C PHE A 222 -18.27 -2.28 -10.93
N GLU A 223 -17.56 -2.73 -9.90
CA GLU A 223 -16.88 -4.03 -9.87
C GLU A 223 -17.85 -5.18 -10.18
N LYS A 224 -19.08 -5.10 -9.65
CA LYS A 224 -20.14 -6.10 -9.89
C LYS A 224 -20.75 -6.06 -11.29
N LYS A 225 -20.45 -5.05 -12.11
CA LYS A 225 -20.89 -5.00 -13.52
C LYS A 225 -20.11 -5.95 -14.41
N PHE A 226 -18.94 -6.44 -13.94
CA PHE A 226 -18.19 -7.43 -14.68
C PHE A 226 -19.01 -8.74 -14.80
N PRO A 227 -19.24 -9.29 -16.01
CA PRO A 227 -20.12 -10.42 -16.26
C PRO A 227 -19.79 -11.63 -15.37
N ASP A 228 -18.51 -11.98 -15.30
CA ASP A 228 -18.02 -13.11 -14.52
C ASP A 228 -17.58 -12.72 -13.10
N TYR A 229 -18.06 -11.59 -12.56
CA TYR A 229 -17.66 -11.12 -11.22
C TYR A 229 -17.77 -12.22 -10.17
N LYS A 230 -18.91 -12.92 -10.12
CA LYS A 230 -19.15 -13.98 -9.15
C LYS A 230 -18.23 -15.18 -9.39
N LEU A 231 -18.05 -15.57 -10.65
CA LEU A 231 -17.25 -16.72 -11.03
C LEU A 231 -15.75 -16.47 -10.75
N ALA A 232 -15.23 -15.31 -11.14
CA ALA A 232 -13.88 -14.85 -10.84
C ALA A 232 -13.61 -14.84 -9.33
N ASN A 233 -14.50 -14.24 -8.54
CA ASN A 233 -14.35 -14.21 -7.08
C ASN A 233 -14.44 -15.59 -6.44
N ALA A 234 -15.26 -16.50 -6.97
CA ALA A 234 -15.32 -17.88 -6.49
C ALA A 234 -14.01 -18.62 -6.79
N TRP A 235 -13.48 -18.47 -8.01
CA TRP A 235 -12.21 -19.07 -8.41
C TRP A 235 -11.04 -18.54 -7.56
N LEU A 236 -10.95 -17.23 -7.35
CA LEU A 236 -9.93 -16.58 -6.51
C LEU A 236 -10.00 -17.02 -5.03
N LYS A 237 -11.15 -17.51 -4.56
CA LYS A 237 -11.31 -18.04 -3.21
C LYS A 237 -11.10 -19.54 -3.11
N SER A 238 -11.02 -20.24 -4.26
CA SER A 238 -10.93 -21.70 -4.31
C SER A 238 -9.63 -22.23 -3.71
N GLU A 239 -9.69 -23.47 -3.21
CA GLU A 239 -8.49 -24.18 -2.75
C GLU A 239 -7.48 -24.37 -3.89
N PHE A 240 -7.94 -24.62 -5.11
CA PHE A 240 -7.06 -24.73 -6.28
C PHE A 240 -6.19 -23.47 -6.45
N HIS A 241 -6.77 -22.27 -6.36
CA HIS A 241 -6.00 -21.04 -6.41
C HIS A 241 -4.98 -20.95 -5.26
N ARG A 242 -5.40 -21.28 -4.04
CA ARG A 242 -4.54 -21.20 -2.84
C ARG A 242 -3.37 -22.18 -2.88
N THR A 243 -3.60 -23.40 -3.36
CA THR A 243 -2.62 -24.49 -3.25
C THR A 243 -1.88 -24.78 -4.54
N ALA A 244 -2.42 -24.50 -5.72
CA ALA A 244 -1.75 -24.80 -6.99
C ALA A 244 -1.13 -23.56 -7.65
N ILE A 245 -1.66 -22.38 -7.36
CA ILE A 245 -1.26 -21.13 -8.00
C ILE A 245 -0.36 -20.32 -7.07
N LEU A 246 -0.76 -20.09 -5.81
CA LEU A 246 0.00 -19.30 -4.82
C LEU A 246 1.12 -20.07 -4.08
N ARG A 247 1.58 -21.21 -4.60
CA ARG A 247 2.71 -21.97 -4.02
C ARG A 247 4.05 -21.25 -4.17
#